data_AF-A8WJD2-F1
#
_entry.id   AF-A8WJD2-F1
#
_cell.length_a   1.000
_cell.length_b   1.000
_cell.length_c   1.000
_cell.angle_alpha   90.00
_cell.angle_beta   90.00
_cell.angle_gamma   90.00
#
_symmetry.space_group_name_H-M   'P 1'
#
loop_
_entity.id
_entity.type
_entity.pdbx_description
1 polymer ?
#
loop_
_entity_poly.entity_id
_entity_poly.type
_entity_poly.pdbx_seq_one_letter_code
_entity_poly.pdbx_strand_id
1 'polypeptide(L)'
;MVTKRHQETVVTRGAIENDTISGVAAKYWAPFTKETHEKFDAKLIDIIYENEMLKTQFNSRKIMMLEFSQYLEEYLWPNYQAQSASKAYNLSIVVMVNEKFRERSLDAWACFSKKADEFSGFFRRVLELSLQEEGHGQQTNHVLRLKRAVKVKGGIYACPECSYSTDSLANRRLHFKRNHNKSR
;
A
#
# COMPACT_ATOMS: atom_id res chain seq x y z
N MET A 1 2.43 -21.24 44.77
CA MET A 1 3.41 -20.46 43.98
C MET A 1 3.72 -21.23 42.70
N VAL A 2 3.19 -20.80 41.56
CA VAL A 2 3.55 -21.37 40.25
C VAL A 2 4.12 -20.24 39.42
N THR A 3 5.44 -20.25 39.26
CA THR A 3 6.20 -19.32 38.41
C THR A 3 5.90 -19.64 36.95
N LYS A 4 5.08 -18.84 36.28
CA LYS A 4 4.94 -18.90 34.81
C LYS A 4 6.20 -18.30 34.18
N ARG A 5 7.04 -19.16 33.61
CA ARG A 5 8.17 -18.77 32.76
C ARG A 5 7.63 -18.03 31.54
N HIS A 6 8.06 -16.78 31.37
CA HIS A 6 7.93 -16.03 30.13
C HIS A 6 8.82 -16.71 29.08
N GLN A 7 8.22 -17.32 28.07
CA GLN A 7 8.91 -17.70 26.85
C GLN A 7 8.81 -16.51 25.89
N GLU A 8 9.93 -15.83 25.66
CA GLU A 8 10.06 -14.89 24.54
C GLU A 8 9.94 -15.69 23.24
N THR A 9 8.75 -15.71 22.66
CA THR A 9 8.55 -16.25 21.32
C THR A 9 8.98 -15.21 20.31
N VAL A 10 10.25 -15.27 19.92
CA VAL A 10 10.71 -14.74 18.64
C VAL A 10 9.84 -15.37 17.55
N VAL A 11 9.10 -14.55 16.81
CA VAL A 11 8.27 -14.97 15.69
C VAL A 11 9.19 -15.53 14.62
N THR A 12 9.38 -16.85 14.68
CA THR A 12 10.27 -17.55 13.75
C THR A 12 9.52 -17.75 12.45
N ARG A 13 10.21 -17.54 11.33
CA ARG A 13 9.77 -17.66 9.92
C ARG A 13 8.74 -18.76 9.60
N GLY A 14 8.76 -19.89 10.32
CA GLY A 14 7.82 -21.01 10.12
C GLY A 14 6.43 -20.83 10.76
N ALA A 15 6.24 -19.88 11.68
CA ALA A 15 4.93 -19.66 12.32
C ALA A 15 3.89 -19.06 11.34
N ILE A 16 4.34 -18.38 10.28
CA ILE A 16 3.47 -17.73 9.29
C ILE A 16 3.22 -18.63 8.07
N GLU A 17 3.99 -19.70 7.88
CA GLU A 17 3.81 -20.60 6.72
C GLU A 17 2.50 -21.41 6.78
N ASN A 18 1.92 -21.61 7.96
CA ASN A 18 0.66 -22.35 8.15
C ASN A 18 -0.52 -21.47 8.60
N ASP A 19 -0.26 -20.24 9.07
CA ASP A 19 -1.31 -19.35 9.55
C ASP A 19 -1.87 -18.49 8.41
N THR A 20 -3.18 -18.58 8.21
CA THR A 20 -3.90 -17.65 7.33
C THR A 20 -3.76 -16.22 7.83
N ILE A 21 -3.83 -15.22 6.93
CA ILE A 21 -3.84 -13.78 7.29
C ILE A 21 -4.79 -13.49 8.47
N SER A 22 -5.94 -14.17 8.52
CA SER A 22 -6.91 -14.05 9.60
C SER A 22 -6.38 -14.48 10.97
N GLY A 23 -5.56 -15.53 11.03
CA GLY A 23 -4.92 -16.00 12.27
C GLY A 23 -3.88 -15.01 12.77
N VAL A 24 -3.04 -14.50 11.86
CA VAL A 24 -2.07 -13.44 12.18
C VAL A 24 -2.80 -12.17 12.63
N ALA A 25 -3.86 -11.77 11.95
CA ALA A 25 -4.65 -10.62 12.34
C ALA A 25 -5.23 -10.78 13.75
N ALA A 26 -5.88 -11.92 14.04
CA ALA A 26 -6.42 -12.23 15.36
C ALA A 26 -5.37 -12.16 16.47
N LYS A 27 -4.12 -12.47 16.14
CA LYS A 27 -3.02 -12.46 17.10
C LYS A 27 -2.48 -11.05 17.42
N TYR A 28 -2.54 -10.12 16.48
CA TYR A 28 -1.80 -8.85 16.60
C TYR A 28 -2.61 -7.56 16.49
N TRP A 29 -3.72 -7.53 15.74
CA TRP A 29 -4.43 -6.25 15.49
C TRP A 29 -5.93 -6.35 15.26
N ALA A 30 -6.49 -7.54 15.03
CA ALA A 30 -7.91 -7.65 14.68
C ALA A 30 -8.80 -7.10 15.81
N PRO A 31 -9.86 -6.36 15.47
CA PRO A 31 -10.66 -5.62 16.45
C PRO A 31 -11.35 -6.52 17.48
N PHE A 32 -11.69 -7.76 17.10
CA PHE A 32 -12.40 -8.72 17.95
C PHE A 32 -11.50 -9.47 18.95
N THR A 33 -10.17 -9.30 18.89
CA THR A 33 -9.20 -9.96 19.79
C THR A 33 -8.32 -8.97 20.56
N LYS A 34 -8.77 -7.71 20.69
CA LYS A 34 -7.98 -6.59 21.22
C LYS A 34 -7.37 -6.84 22.61
N GLU A 35 -8.03 -7.64 23.44
CA GLU A 35 -7.57 -7.96 24.80
C GLU A 35 -6.40 -8.95 24.84
N THR A 36 -6.20 -9.72 23.76
CA THR A 36 -5.21 -10.80 23.68
C THR A 36 -4.12 -10.53 22.65
N HIS A 37 -4.01 -9.30 22.14
CA HIS A 37 -3.01 -8.95 21.15
C HIS A 37 -1.59 -9.08 21.71
N GLU A 38 -0.71 -9.69 20.92
CA GLU A 38 0.72 -9.64 21.19
C GLU A 38 1.30 -8.25 20.91
N LYS A 39 2.51 -8.01 21.42
CA LYS A 39 3.20 -6.74 21.21
C LYS A 39 3.47 -6.49 19.72
N PHE A 40 3.48 -5.22 19.34
CA PHE A 40 3.83 -4.78 17.99
C PHE A 40 5.21 -5.30 17.57
N ASP A 41 5.31 -5.81 16.34
CA ASP A 41 6.56 -6.25 15.73
C ASP A 41 6.67 -5.69 14.29
N ALA A 42 7.61 -4.78 14.08
CA ALA A 42 7.84 -4.19 12.76
C ALA A 42 8.29 -5.22 11.72
N LYS A 43 8.99 -6.29 12.11
CA LYS A 43 9.46 -7.33 11.19
C LYS A 43 8.30 -8.13 10.61
N LEU A 44 7.19 -8.25 11.33
CA LEU A 44 6.00 -8.92 10.84
C LEU A 44 5.48 -8.26 9.55
N ILE A 45 5.60 -6.93 9.44
CA ILE A 45 5.16 -6.16 8.28
C ILE A 45 5.99 -6.53 7.05
N ASP A 46 7.31 -6.64 7.21
CA ASP A 46 8.22 -7.07 6.14
C ASP A 46 7.85 -8.49 5.67
N ILE A 47 7.59 -9.40 6.62
CA ILE A 47 7.22 -10.79 6.32
C ILE A 47 5.87 -10.86 5.59
N ILE A 48 4.85 -10.11 6.04
CA ILE A 48 3.54 -10.04 5.37
C ILE A 48 3.71 -9.48 3.95
N TYR A 49 4.47 -8.39 3.79
CA TYR A 49 4.70 -7.77 2.50
C TYR A 49 5.40 -8.74 1.52
N GLU A 50 6.44 -9.44 1.96
CA GLU A 50 7.15 -10.41 1.13
C GLU A 50 6.30 -11.63 0.79
N ASN A 51 5.67 -12.27 1.78
CA ASN A 51 4.99 -13.55 1.60
C ASN A 51 3.56 -13.42 1.09
N GLU A 52 2.80 -12.49 1.67
CA GLU A 52 1.38 -12.36 1.39
C GLU A 52 1.11 -11.44 0.20
N MET A 53 2.00 -10.47 -0.06
CA MET A 53 1.82 -9.52 -1.15
C MET A 53 2.75 -9.79 -2.35
N LEU A 54 4.08 -9.76 -2.19
CA LEU A 54 5.03 -9.92 -3.30
C LEU A 54 5.00 -11.32 -3.92
N LYS A 55 5.17 -12.37 -3.12
CA LYS A 55 5.16 -13.76 -3.63
C LYS A 55 3.85 -14.13 -4.31
N THR A 56 2.73 -13.59 -3.85
CA THR A 56 1.41 -13.86 -4.44
C THR A 56 1.03 -12.90 -5.57
N GLN A 57 1.94 -12.00 -5.95
CA GLN A 57 1.72 -11.00 -7.00
C GLN A 57 0.50 -10.10 -6.73
N PHE A 58 0.29 -9.71 -5.47
CA PHE A 58 -0.84 -8.89 -5.01
C PHE A 58 -2.18 -9.55 -5.29
N ASN A 59 -2.31 -10.80 -4.85
CA ASN A 59 -3.58 -11.50 -4.90
C ASN A 59 -4.67 -10.66 -4.21
N SER A 60 -5.71 -10.29 -4.96
CA SER A 60 -6.77 -9.40 -4.49
C SER A 60 -7.49 -9.93 -3.25
N ARG A 61 -7.67 -11.25 -3.12
CA ARG A 61 -8.31 -11.85 -1.94
C ARG A 61 -7.46 -11.64 -0.68
N LYS A 62 -6.13 -11.78 -0.79
CA LYS A 62 -5.22 -11.54 0.35
C LYS A 62 -5.22 -10.08 0.79
N ILE A 63 -5.17 -9.15 -0.17
CA ILE A 63 -5.23 -7.71 0.12
C ILE A 63 -6.57 -7.32 0.75
N MET A 64 -7.68 -7.82 0.22
CA MET A 64 -9.01 -7.63 0.80
C MET A 64 -9.10 -8.17 2.24
N MET A 65 -8.50 -9.33 2.53
CA MET A 65 -8.48 -9.86 3.90
C MET A 65 -7.70 -8.97 4.88
N LEU A 66 -6.57 -8.41 4.45
CA LEU A 66 -5.81 -7.47 5.27
C LEU A 66 -6.64 -6.21 5.57
N GLU A 67 -7.32 -5.69 4.56
CA GLU A 67 -8.19 -4.53 4.72
C GLU A 67 -9.39 -4.82 5.63
N PHE A 68 -10.09 -5.94 5.42
CA PHE A 68 -11.20 -6.37 6.28
C PHE A 68 -10.78 -6.52 7.75
N SER A 69 -9.53 -6.92 7.99
CA SER A 69 -8.97 -7.05 9.34
C SER A 69 -8.51 -5.73 9.97
N GLN A 70 -8.68 -4.58 9.29
CA GLN A 70 -8.24 -3.25 9.73
C GLN A 70 -6.71 -3.14 9.90
N TYR A 71 -5.95 -3.75 8.99
CA TYR A 71 -4.49 -3.76 9.05
C TYR A 71 -3.89 -2.34 9.05
N LEU A 72 -4.47 -1.39 8.31
CA LEU A 72 -3.98 -0.02 8.28
C LEU A 72 -4.25 0.72 9.60
N GLU A 73 -5.47 0.64 10.10
CA GLU A 73 -5.94 1.49 11.21
C GLU A 73 -5.51 0.98 12.59
N GLU A 74 -5.37 -0.33 12.75
CA GLU A 74 -5.07 -0.95 14.04
C GLU A 74 -3.62 -1.46 14.13
N TYR A 75 -2.92 -1.70 13.01
CA TYR A 75 -1.52 -2.19 13.04
C TYR A 75 -0.50 -1.23 12.44
N LEU A 76 -0.67 -0.82 11.19
CA LEU A 76 0.33 -0.02 10.47
C LEU A 76 0.40 1.41 11.01
N TRP A 77 -0.67 2.18 10.89
CA TRP A 77 -0.60 3.62 11.13
C TRP A 77 -0.31 4.01 12.60
N PRO A 78 -0.93 3.41 13.63
CA PRO A 78 -0.65 3.76 15.03
C PRO A 78 0.83 3.57 15.40
N ASN A 79 1.47 2.53 14.85
CA ASN A 79 2.85 2.15 15.15
C ASN A 79 3.87 2.73 14.15
N TYR A 80 3.43 3.55 13.19
CA TYR A 80 4.30 4.08 12.15
C TYR A 80 5.29 5.13 12.70
N GLN A 81 6.52 5.07 12.21
CA GLN A 81 7.58 6.04 12.47
C GLN A 81 8.40 6.25 11.19
N ALA A 82 8.39 7.46 10.63
CA ALA A 82 8.97 7.72 9.31
C ALA A 82 10.49 7.46 9.22
N GLN A 83 11.19 7.59 10.35
CA GLN A 83 12.64 7.43 10.41
C GLN A 83 13.06 5.95 10.36
N SER A 84 12.31 5.06 11.00
CA SER A 84 12.63 3.63 11.15
C SER A 84 11.84 2.73 10.19
N ALA A 85 10.79 3.24 9.54
CA ALA A 85 9.96 2.46 8.64
C ALA A 85 10.73 1.92 7.43
N SER A 86 10.64 0.61 7.21
CA SER A 86 11.22 -0.08 6.06
C SER A 86 10.50 0.28 4.75
N LYS A 87 11.10 -0.08 3.62
CA LYS A 87 10.45 0.03 2.30
C LYS A 87 9.13 -0.74 2.27
N ALA A 88 9.12 -1.98 2.78
CA ALA A 88 7.94 -2.83 2.82
C ALA A 88 6.82 -2.23 3.68
N TYR A 89 7.16 -1.56 4.78
CA TYR A 89 6.19 -0.84 5.62
C TYR A 89 5.51 0.28 4.82
N ASN A 90 6.31 1.18 4.23
CA ASN A 90 5.77 2.31 3.45
C ASN A 90 4.90 1.82 2.29
N LEU A 91 5.35 0.78 1.57
CA LEU A 91 4.58 0.22 0.45
C LEU A 91 3.33 -0.54 0.92
N SER A 92 3.36 -1.20 2.08
CA SER A 92 2.17 -1.83 2.67
C SER A 92 1.08 -0.81 2.95
N ILE A 93 1.41 0.35 3.52
CA ILE A 93 0.45 1.45 3.74
C ILE A 93 -0.15 1.90 2.40
N VAL A 94 0.69 2.13 1.38
CA VAL A 94 0.22 2.53 0.05
C VAL A 94 -0.74 1.50 -0.55
N VAL A 95 -0.49 0.21 -0.34
CA VAL A 95 -1.38 -0.86 -0.83
C VAL A 95 -2.73 -0.80 -0.13
N MET A 96 -2.76 -0.66 1.19
CA MET A 96 -4.02 -0.57 1.95
C MET A 96 -4.82 0.67 1.58
N VAL A 97 -4.18 1.83 1.44
CA VAL A 97 -4.84 3.06 0.99
C VAL A 97 -5.45 2.87 -0.41
N ASN A 98 -4.69 2.29 -1.35
CA ASN A 98 -5.20 2.00 -2.69
C ASN A 98 -6.38 1.03 -2.67
N GLU A 99 -6.36 0.03 -1.78
CA GLU A 99 -7.45 -0.92 -1.64
C GLU A 99 -8.72 -0.25 -1.09
N LYS A 100 -8.58 0.62 -0.08
CA LYS A 100 -9.69 1.44 0.45
C LYS A 100 -10.36 2.27 -0.65
N PHE A 101 -9.57 2.91 -1.51
CA PHE A 101 -10.10 3.62 -2.68
C PHE A 101 -10.79 2.70 -3.68
N ARG A 102 -10.26 1.49 -3.91
CA ARG A 102 -10.86 0.48 -4.80
C ARG A 102 -12.24 0.07 -4.32
N GLU A 103 -12.43 -0.07 -3.01
CA GLU A 103 -13.70 -0.44 -2.38
C GLU A 103 -14.68 0.74 -2.20
N ARG A 104 -14.29 1.94 -2.65
CA ARG A 104 -15.05 3.20 -2.48
C ARG A 104 -15.34 3.52 -1.02
N SER A 105 -14.43 3.17 -0.10
CA SER A 105 -14.55 3.66 1.27
C SER A 105 -14.31 5.17 1.27
N LEU A 106 -15.27 5.93 1.82
CA LEU A 106 -15.24 7.40 1.81
C LEU A 106 -14.17 7.98 2.74
N ASP A 107 -13.46 7.12 3.48
CA ASP A 107 -12.66 7.54 4.63
C ASP A 107 -11.23 6.98 4.66
N ALA A 108 -10.65 6.74 3.48
CA ALA A 108 -9.28 6.24 3.35
C ALA A 108 -8.24 7.11 4.08
N TRP A 109 -8.54 8.39 4.29
CA TRP A 109 -7.63 9.34 4.91
C TRP A 109 -7.82 9.56 6.42
N ALA A 110 -8.98 9.26 7.03
CA ALA A 110 -9.20 9.58 8.44
C ALA A 110 -8.23 8.88 9.39
N CYS A 111 -7.75 7.68 9.02
CA CYS A 111 -6.78 6.97 9.85
C CYS A 111 -5.51 7.82 10.09
N PHE A 112 -5.09 8.62 9.11
CA PHE A 112 -3.89 9.45 9.20
C PHE A 112 -4.01 10.56 10.25
N SER A 113 -5.23 11.04 10.53
CA SER A 113 -5.50 12.03 11.56
C SER A 113 -5.12 11.56 12.96
N LYS A 114 -5.10 10.24 13.23
CA LYS A 114 -4.66 9.69 14.53
C LYS A 114 -3.19 10.01 14.85
N LYS A 115 -2.36 10.26 13.83
CA LYS A 115 -0.92 10.51 13.98
C LYS A 115 -0.40 11.45 12.88
N ALA A 116 -1.03 12.61 12.75
CA ALA A 116 -0.78 13.54 11.64
C ALA A 116 0.68 13.99 11.50
N ASP A 117 1.43 14.06 12.61
CA ASP A 117 2.83 14.51 12.62
C ASP A 117 3.74 13.63 11.75
N GLU A 118 3.48 12.32 11.72
CA GLU A 118 4.26 11.35 10.94
C GLU A 118 3.89 11.35 9.45
N PHE A 119 2.76 11.94 9.06
CA PHE A 119 2.27 11.92 7.69
C PHE A 119 3.21 12.61 6.72
N SER A 120 3.80 13.74 7.11
CA SER A 120 4.79 14.44 6.29
C SER A 120 6.02 13.56 6.00
N GLY A 121 6.50 12.85 7.02
CA GLY A 121 7.61 11.90 6.90
C GLY A 121 7.26 10.72 6.01
N PHE A 122 6.08 10.12 6.20
CA PHE A 122 5.55 9.07 5.35
C PHE A 122 5.48 9.49 3.88
N PHE A 123 4.85 10.63 3.60
CA PHE A 123 4.67 11.09 2.24
C PHE A 123 6.02 11.34 1.55
N ARG A 124 6.98 11.96 2.25
CA ARG A 124 8.34 12.13 1.75
C ARG A 124 9.01 10.78 1.43
N ARG A 125 8.92 9.79 2.32
CA ARG A 125 9.47 8.45 2.08
C ARG A 125 8.85 7.79 0.85
N VAL A 126 7.54 7.90 0.67
CA VAL A 126 6.85 7.35 -0.50
C VAL A 126 7.32 8.03 -1.80
N LEU A 127 7.51 9.36 -1.78
CA LEU A 127 8.06 10.09 -2.92
C LEU A 127 9.49 9.64 -3.24
N GLU A 128 10.36 9.53 -2.23
CA GLU A 128 11.74 9.02 -2.39
C GLU A 128 11.72 7.62 -3.04
N LEU A 129 10.89 6.71 -2.53
CA LEU A 129 10.74 5.36 -3.07
C LEU A 129 10.20 5.35 -4.52
N SER A 130 9.36 6.32 -4.89
CA SER A 130 8.82 6.42 -6.26
C SER A 130 9.85 6.84 -7.30
N LEU A 131 10.90 7.53 -6.86
CA LEU A 131 12.02 7.99 -7.69
C LEU A 131 13.16 6.96 -7.77
N GLN A 132 13.13 5.91 -6.95
CA GLN A 132 14.10 4.83 -7.01
C GLN A 132 13.91 4.03 -8.31
N GLU A 133 14.90 4.11 -9.20
CA GLU A 133 15.03 3.28 -10.39
C GLU A 133 15.41 1.85 -9.97
N GLU A 134 14.43 0.97 -9.73
CA GLU A 134 14.72 -0.46 -9.63
C GLU A 134 14.89 -1.02 -11.04
N GLY A 135 16.08 -1.54 -11.34
CA GLY A 135 16.52 -1.95 -12.67
C GLY A 135 15.49 -2.81 -13.41
N HIS A 136 14.91 -2.24 -14.48
CA HIS A 136 14.61 -2.78 -15.82
C HIS A 136 14.09 -4.24 -16.00
N GLY A 137 13.73 -4.98 -14.95
CA GLY A 137 13.32 -6.39 -15.05
C GLY A 137 12.33 -6.88 -13.98
N GLN A 138 12.08 -6.10 -12.93
CA GLN A 138 11.04 -6.38 -11.94
C GLN A 138 10.25 -5.10 -11.66
N GLN A 139 9.45 -4.66 -12.63
CA GLN A 139 8.39 -3.70 -12.33
C GLN A 139 7.35 -4.42 -11.46
N THR A 140 7.58 -4.46 -10.14
CA THR A 140 6.58 -4.96 -9.21
C THR A 140 5.31 -4.12 -9.42
N ASN A 141 4.15 -4.78 -9.42
CA ASN A 141 2.85 -4.12 -9.67
C ASN A 141 2.61 -2.88 -8.78
N HIS A 142 3.34 -2.71 -7.68
CA HIS A 142 3.34 -1.51 -6.85
C HIS A 142 3.93 -0.27 -7.51
N VAL A 143 5.07 -0.36 -8.18
CA VAL A 143 5.66 0.79 -8.86
C VAL A 143 4.77 1.17 -10.04
N LEU A 144 4.17 0.20 -10.72
CA LEU A 144 3.16 0.46 -11.75
C LEU A 144 1.88 1.08 -11.16
N ARG A 145 1.44 0.67 -9.96
CA ARG A 145 0.28 1.25 -9.27
C ARG A 145 0.57 2.64 -8.68
N LEU A 146 1.74 2.88 -8.10
CA LEU A 146 2.22 4.20 -7.67
C LEU A 146 2.39 5.11 -8.87
N LYS A 147 3.07 4.68 -9.93
CA LYS A 147 3.19 5.44 -11.19
C LYS A 147 1.81 5.70 -11.83
N ARG A 148 0.83 4.80 -11.70
CA ARG A 148 -0.58 5.04 -12.13
C ARG A 148 -1.37 5.96 -11.20
N ALA A 149 -1.15 5.90 -9.88
CA ALA A 149 -1.82 6.72 -8.88
C ALA A 149 -1.29 8.16 -8.89
N VAL A 150 0.00 8.34 -9.16
CA VAL A 150 0.67 9.64 -9.36
C VAL A 150 0.48 10.17 -10.77
N LYS A 151 -0.01 9.35 -11.71
CA LYS A 151 -0.37 9.80 -13.05
C LYS A 151 -1.61 10.68 -12.96
N VAL A 152 -1.37 11.98 -12.84
CA VAL A 152 -2.38 13.02 -13.09
C VAL A 152 -3.04 12.67 -14.42
N LYS A 153 -4.36 12.54 -14.43
CA LYS A 153 -5.11 12.31 -15.66
C LYS A 153 -4.87 13.52 -16.57
N GLY A 154 -3.95 13.35 -17.49
CA GLY A 154 -3.56 14.35 -18.46
C GLY A 154 -2.06 14.50 -18.54
N GLY A 155 -1.51 14.22 -19.71
CA GLY A 155 -0.10 14.47 -19.97
C GLY A 155 0.16 15.87 -20.48
N ILE A 156 1.43 16.23 -20.55
CA ILE A 156 1.91 17.57 -20.94
C ILE A 156 1.39 18.04 -22.31
N TYR A 157 0.97 17.11 -23.18
CA TYR A 157 0.37 17.44 -24.46
C TYR A 157 -1.15 17.48 -24.36
N ALA A 158 -1.69 18.65 -24.05
CA ALA A 158 -3.12 18.93 -24.08
C ALA A 158 -3.63 19.09 -25.53
N CYS A 159 -4.87 18.68 -25.75
CA CYS A 159 -5.64 19.00 -26.93
C CYS A 159 -6.11 20.46 -26.85
N PRO A 160 -5.95 21.26 -27.91
CA PRO A 160 -6.40 22.66 -27.89
C PRO A 160 -7.93 22.81 -27.97
N GLU A 161 -8.66 21.78 -28.39
CA GLU A 161 -10.12 21.86 -28.66
C GLU A 161 -10.98 21.08 -27.66
N CYS A 162 -10.40 20.29 -26.75
CA CYS A 162 -11.16 19.61 -25.71
C CYS A 162 -10.31 19.26 -24.49
N SER A 163 -10.95 18.69 -23.45
CA SER A 163 -10.30 18.29 -22.18
C SER A 163 -9.36 17.08 -22.28
N TYR A 164 -9.09 16.56 -23.47
CA TYR A 164 -8.16 15.45 -23.68
C TYR A 164 -6.71 15.89 -23.53
N SER A 165 -5.89 15.09 -22.83
CA SER A 165 -4.46 15.34 -22.66
C SER A 165 -3.69 14.01 -22.52
N THR A 166 -2.46 13.97 -23.01
CA THR A 166 -1.66 12.73 -23.11
C THR A 166 -0.16 13.00 -23.00
N ASP A 167 0.62 12.01 -22.58
CA ASP A 167 2.07 12.13 -22.40
C ASP A 167 2.85 12.00 -23.72
N SER A 168 2.17 11.66 -24.81
CA SER A 168 2.78 11.46 -26.13
C SER A 168 2.24 12.45 -27.15
N LEU A 169 3.14 13.26 -27.72
CA LEU A 169 2.81 14.20 -28.78
C LEU A 169 2.19 13.50 -30.00
N ALA A 170 2.64 12.28 -30.32
CA ALA A 170 2.09 11.47 -31.40
C ALA A 170 0.61 11.08 -31.14
N ASN A 171 0.30 10.67 -29.91
CA ASN A 171 -1.07 10.35 -29.51
C ASN A 171 -1.97 11.60 -29.50
N ARG A 172 -1.45 12.76 -29.08
CA ARG A 172 -2.17 14.05 -29.14
C ARG A 172 -2.51 14.44 -30.58
N ARG A 173 -1.54 14.28 -31.51
CA ARG A 173 -1.74 14.53 -32.94
C ARG A 173 -2.79 13.58 -33.54
N LEU A 174 -2.73 12.30 -33.22
CA LEU A 174 -3.71 11.30 -33.67
C LEU A 174 -5.12 11.59 -33.12
N HIS A 175 -5.24 11.91 -31.83
CA HIS A 175 -6.50 12.32 -31.22
C HIS A 175 -7.10 13.53 -31.95
N PHE A 176 -6.30 14.59 -32.15
CA PHE A 176 -6.72 15.81 -32.83
C PHE A 176 -7.18 15.52 -34.27
N LYS A 177 -6.41 14.72 -35.02
CA LYS A 177 -6.77 14.34 -36.38
C LYS A 177 -8.08 13.54 -36.45
N ARG A 178 -8.35 12.67 -35.48
CA ARG A 178 -9.52 11.78 -35.50
C ARG A 178 -10.80 12.45 -35.02
N ASN A 179 -10.71 13.38 -34.08
CA ASN A 179 -11.88 13.92 -33.37
C ASN A 179 -12.19 15.38 -33.76
N HIS A 180 -11.18 16.14 -34.17
CA HIS A 180 -11.29 17.58 -34.43
C HIS A 180 -11.02 17.95 -35.88
N ASN A 181 -10.16 17.19 -36.57
CA ASN A 181 -9.98 17.33 -38.02
C ASN A 181 -11.08 16.57 -38.79
N LYS A 182 -12.35 17.00 -38.62
CA LYS A 182 -13.41 16.72 -39.59
C LYS A 182 -13.34 17.78 -40.68
N SER A 183 -12.38 17.61 -41.59
CA SER A 183 -12.51 18.22 -42.91
C SER A 183 -13.56 17.43 -43.69
N ARG A 184 -14.56 18.18 -44.16
CA ARG A 184 -15.62 17.78 -45.10
C ARG A 184 -15.09 17.00 -46.29
#